data_AF-A0A956IAV8-F1
#
_entry.id   AF-A0A956IAV8-F1
#
_cell.length_a   1.000
_cell.length_b   1.000
_cell.length_c   1.000
_cell.angle_alpha   90.00
_cell.angle_beta   90.00
_cell.angle_gamma   90.00
#
_symmetry.space_group_name_H-M   'P 1'
#
loop_
_entity.id
_entity.type
_entity.pdbx_description
1 polymer ?
#
loop_
_entity_poly.entity_id
_entity_poly.type
_entity_poly.pdbx_seq_one_letter_code
_entity_poly.pdbx_strand_id
1 'polypeptide(L)' 'MARPSNRDERRAQIVDGLLRVLPETGYERATIQRIAEAAGLSPGLVHHHFGSKLEILLA' A
#
# COMPACT_ATOMS: atom_id res chain seq x y z
N MET A 1 3.04 -25.07 7.99
CA MET A 1 3.16 -23.87 7.14
C MET A 1 3.20 -22.67 8.09
N ALA A 2 4.28 -21.88 8.09
CA ALA A 2 4.35 -20.71 8.96
C ALA A 2 3.20 -19.76 8.58
N ARG A 3 2.40 -19.34 9.55
CA ARG A 3 1.35 -18.34 9.33
C ARG A 3 2.07 -17.10 8.76
N PRO A 4 1.63 -16.53 7.62
CA PRO A 4 2.22 -15.29 7.15
C PRO A 4 2.25 -14.32 8.32
N SER A 5 3.40 -13.68 8.56
CA SER A 5 3.45 -12.61 9.54
C SER A 5 2.38 -11.61 9.13
N ASN A 6 1.56 -11.14 10.08
CA ASN A 6 0.55 -10.13 9.81
C ASN A 6 1.14 -8.92 9.04
N ARG A 7 2.45 -8.67 9.23
CA ARG A 7 3.23 -7.66 8.53
C ARG A 7 3.31 -7.88 7.01
N ASP A 8 3.55 -9.11 6.55
CA ASP A 8 3.72 -9.40 5.12
C ASP A 8 2.36 -9.38 4.40
N GLU A 9 1.31 -9.88 5.06
CA GLU A 9 -0.08 -9.72 4.58
C GLU A 9 -0.46 -8.25 4.45
N ARG A 10 -0.10 -7.40 5.42
CA ARG A 10 -0.38 -5.95 5.32
C ARG A 10 0.44 -5.28 4.23
N ARG A 11 1.71 -5.65 4.04
CA ARG A 11 2.51 -5.13 2.93
C ARG A 11 1.89 -5.49 1.58
N ALA A 12 1.50 -6.75 1.38
CA ALA A 12 0.83 -7.19 0.16
C ALA A 12 -0.50 -6.42 -0.07
N GLN A 13 -1.30 -6.25 0.98
CA GLN A 13 -2.55 -5.50 0.91
C GLN A 13 -2.36 -4.02 0.49
N ILE A 14 -1.27 -3.39 0.94
CA ILE A 14 -0.92 -2.01 0.55
C ILE A 14 -0.50 -1.96 -0.91
N VAL A 15 0.33 -2.90 -1.37
CA VAL A 15 0.76 -3.00 -2.78
C VAL A 15 -0.45 -3.21 -3.69
N ASP A 16 -1.38 -4.09 -3.32
CA ASP A 16 -2.65 -4.28 -4.03
C ASP A 16 -3.47 -2.98 -4.11
N GLY A 17 -3.51 -2.20 -3.03
CA GLY A 17 -4.13 -0.87 -3.02
C GLY A 17 -3.48 0.09 -4.03
N LEU A 18 -2.15 0.10 -4.12
CA LEU A 18 -1.42 0.90 -5.10
C LEU A 18 -1.74 0.46 -6.54
N LEU A 19 -1.77 -0.84 -6.81
CA LEU A 19 -2.05 -1.40 -8.14
C LEU A 19 -3.47 -1.08 -8.62
N ARG A 20 -4.43 -0.87 -7.72
CA ARG A 20 -5.79 -0.42 -8.06
C ARG A 20 -5.83 1.08 -8.38
N VAL A 21 -5.10 1.91 -7.64
CA VAL A 21 -5.13 3.38 -7.77
C VAL A 21 -4.28 3.88 -8.94
N LEU A 22 -3.17 3.20 -9.23
CA LEU A 22 -2.24 3.54 -10.31
C LEU A 22 -2.91 3.71 -11.68
N PRO A 23 -3.67 2.74 -12.21
CA PRO A 23 -4.28 2.85 -13.53
C PRO A 23 -5.33 3.97 -13.60
N GLU A 24 -6.02 4.27 -12.50
CA GLU A 24 -7.07 5.30 -12.47
C GLU A 24 -6.50 6.72 -12.42
N THR A 25 -5.43 6.92 -11.64
CA THR A 25 -4.96 8.26 -11.28
C THR A 25 -3.57 8.60 -11.80
N GLY A 26 -2.79 7.60 -12.19
CA GLY A 26 -1.36 7.72 -12.49
C GLY A 26 -0.51 7.84 -11.22
N TYR A 27 0.80 7.59 -11.36
CA TYR A 27 1.73 7.58 -10.22
C TYR A 27 1.69 8.87 -9.40
N GLU A 28 1.69 10.04 -10.06
CA GLU A 28 1.70 11.34 -9.38
C GLU A 28 0.53 11.52 -8.40
N ARG A 29 -0.68 11.11 -8.80
CA ARG A 29 -1.91 11.32 -8.00
C ARG A 29 -2.28 10.17 -7.06
N ALA A 30 -1.54 9.05 -7.12
CA ALA A 30 -1.70 7.90 -6.22
C ALA A 30 -1.13 8.19 -4.81
N THR A 31 -1.73 9.11 -4.07
CA THR A 31 -1.24 9.50 -2.73
C THR A 31 -1.31 8.34 -1.73
N ILE A 32 -0.51 8.39 -0.66
CA ILE A 32 -0.57 7.42 0.45
C ILE A 32 -2.00 7.28 1.00
N GLN A 33 -2.74 8.38 1.07
CA GLN A 33 -4.12 8.37 1.52
C GLN A 33 -5.03 7.55 0.58
N ARG A 34 -4.95 7.76 -0.74
CA ARG A 34 -5.73 6.97 -1.70
C ARG A 34 -5.36 5.50 -1.70
N ILE A 35 -4.07 5.20 -1.58
CA ILE A 35 -3.57 3.82 -1.49
C ILE A 35 -4.14 3.16 -0.23
N ALA A 36 -4.12 3.86 0.91
CA ALA A 36 -4.67 3.37 2.16
C ALA A 36 -6.19 3.11 2.05
N GLU A 37 -6.94 4.04 1.46
CA GLU A 37 -8.37 3.89 1.19
C GLU A 37 -8.65 2.67 0.30
N ALA A 38 -7.92 2.51 -0.81
CA ALA A 38 -8.05 1.37 -1.72
C ALA A 38 -7.64 0.02 -1.10
N ALA A 39 -6.70 0.05 -0.16
CA ALA A 39 -6.27 -1.09 0.64
C ALA A 39 -7.22 -1.39 1.82
N GLY A 40 -8.16 -0.48 2.15
CA GLY A 40 -9.02 -0.60 3.33
C GLY A 40 -8.27 -0.44 4.66
N LEU A 41 -7.19 0.36 4.66
CA LEU A 41 -6.31 0.57 5.81
C LEU A 41 -6.26 2.07 6.18
N SER A 42 -5.73 2.37 7.36
CA SER A 42 -5.45 3.76 7.74
C SER A 42 -4.12 4.23 7.12
N PRO A 43 -4.00 5.52 6.74
CA PRO A 43 -2.74 6.07 6.22
C PRO A 43 -1.56 5.90 7.19
N GLY A 44 -1.82 5.99 8.50
CA GLY A 44 -0.80 5.77 9.53
C GLY A 44 -0.25 4.34 9.53
N LEU A 45 -1.10 3.34 9.26
CA LEU A 45 -0.65 1.96 9.12
C LEU A 45 0.20 1.78 7.86
N VAL A 46 -0.16 2.44 6.75
CA VAL A 46 0.67 2.42 5.54
C VAL A 46 2.05 3.00 5.82
N HIS A 47 2.13 4.14 6.51
CA HIS A 47 3.40 4.76 6.91
C HIS A 47 4.23 3.89 7.86
N HIS A 48 3.60 3.02 8.65
CA HIS A 48 4.32 2.06 9.50
C HIS A 48 5.00 0.95 8.67
N HIS A 49 4.43 0.59 7.51
CA HIS A 49 4.97 -0.45 6.64
C HIS A 49 5.90 0.07 5.54
N PHE A 50 5.67 1.29 5.05
CA PHE A 50 6.40 1.93 3.96
C PHE A 50 6.64 3.40 4.26
N GLY A 51 7.88 3.86 4.12
CA GLY A 51 8.27 5.25 4.31
C GLY A 51 7.86 6.17 3.17
N SER A 52 7.64 5.63 1.97
CA SER A 52 7.25 6.44 0.79
C SER A 52 6.41 5.67 -0.22
N LYS A 53 5.69 6.41 -1.07
CA LYS A 53 4.98 5.86 -2.24
C LYS A 53 5.92 5.12 -3.20
N LEU A 54 7.16 5.60 -3.33
CA LEU A 54 8.18 4.95 -4.15
C LEU A 54 8.58 3.58 -3.58
N GLU A 55 8.68 3.47 -2.26
CA GLU A 55 8.97 2.19 -1.60
C GLU A 55 7.85 1.17 -1.84
N ILE A 56 6.58 1.61 -1.84
CA ILE A 56 5.45 0.74 -2.18
C ILE A 56 5.55 0.28 -3.64
N LEU A 57 5.97 1.15 -4.56
CA LEU A 57 6.11 0.82 -5.99
C LEU A 57 7.25 -0.18 -6.25
N LEU A 58 8.31 -0.15 -5.45
CA LEU A 58 9.51 -1.00 -5.60
C LEU A 58 9.42 -2.33 -4.82
N ALA A 59 8.37 -2.53 -4.04
CA ALA A 59 8.18 -3.69 -3.19
C ALA A 59 7.59 -4.89 -3.93
#